data_AF-A0A928X5N6-F1
#
_entry.id   AF-A0A928X5N6-F1
#
_cell.length_a   1.000
_cell.length_b   1.000
_cell.length_c   1.000
_cell.angle_alpha   90.00
_cell.angle_beta   90.00
_cell.angle_gamma   90.00
#
_symmetry.space_group_name_H-M   'P 1'
#
loop_
_entity.id
_entity.type
_entity.pdbx_description
1 polymer ?
#
loop_
_entity_poly.entity_id
_entity_poly.type
_entity_poly.pdbx_seq_one_letter_code
_entity_poly.pdbx_strand_id
1 'polypeptide(L)'
;METEIFKIIGIAFVTAITAVLLRSTKPELSFAVTVTGILVILLFVVDALQNTFSLFTSLAELTGVENGLVKILLKIVGVGYITEFGAGILNDFGSNSVADKVVLAGKLTIVLLSVPVLEGLIKMIKSFLQFV
;
A
#
# COMPACT_ATOMS: atom_id res chain seq x y z
N MET A 1 1.34 13.93 -10.32
CA MET A 1 1.66 13.61 -8.91
C MET A 1 1.28 14.74 -7.96
N GLU A 2 1.76 15.99 -8.15
CA GLU A 2 1.37 17.12 -7.27
C GLU A 2 -0.14 17.39 -7.24
N THR A 3 -0.79 17.44 -8.41
CA THR A 3 -2.25 17.66 -8.54
C THR A 3 -3.10 16.50 -8.00
N GLU A 4 -2.57 15.29 -7.87
CA GLU A 4 -3.31 14.14 -7.34
C GLU A 4 -3.37 14.16 -5.81
N ILE A 5 -2.27 14.56 -5.16
CA ILE A 5 -2.23 14.76 -3.71
C ILE A 5 -3.24 15.82 -3.27
N PHE A 6 -3.35 16.93 -3.99
CA PHE A 6 -4.35 17.96 -3.69
C PHE A 6 -5.78 17.43 -3.78
N LYS A 7 -6.08 16.58 -4.77
CA LYS A 7 -7.41 15.94 -4.91
C LYS A 7 -7.68 14.98 -3.75
N ILE A 8 -6.72 14.14 -3.38
CA ILE A 8 -6.84 13.18 -2.28
C ILE A 8 -7.12 13.92 -0.96
N ILE A 9 -6.34 14.97 -0.67
CA ILE A 9 -6.53 15.78 0.54
C ILE A 9 -7.90 16.46 0.52
N GLY A 10 -8.32 17.03 -0.61
CA GLY A 10 -9.64 17.64 -0.73
C GLY A 10 -10.78 16.66 -0.44
N ILE A 11 -10.72 15.45 -1.00
CA ILE A 11 -11.71 14.39 -0.77
C ILE A 11 -11.71 13.96 0.71
N ALA A 12 -10.53 13.85 1.33
CA ALA A 12 -10.41 13.51 2.75
C ALA A 12 -11.08 14.56 3.65
N PHE A 13 -10.85 15.85 3.39
CA PHE A 13 -11.50 16.93 4.15
C PHE A 13 -13.02 16.93 3.98
N VAL A 14 -13.52 16.81 2.75
CA VAL A 14 -14.96 16.76 2.48
C VAL A 14 -15.60 15.56 3.16
N THR A 15 -14.96 14.39 3.08
CA THR A 15 -15.42 13.16 3.76
C THR A 15 -15.48 13.37 5.27
N ALA A 16 -14.41 13.88 5.88
CA ALA A 16 -14.33 14.08 7.33
C ALA A 16 -15.38 15.08 7.84
N ILE A 17 -15.52 16.24 7.19
CA ILE A 17 -16.51 17.25 7.57
C ILE A 17 -17.92 16.68 7.45
N THR A 18 -18.23 16.01 6.34
CA THR A 18 -19.55 15.42 6.11
C THR A 18 -19.84 14.31 7.13
N ALA A 19 -18.88 13.43 7.39
CA ALA A 19 -19.02 12.37 8.38
C ALA A 19 -19.29 12.94 9.79
N VAL A 20 -18.56 13.98 10.21
CA VAL A 20 -18.76 14.63 11.52
C VAL A 20 -20.14 15.28 11.63
N LEU A 21 -20.59 16.00 10.60
CA LEU A 21 -21.91 16.66 10.59
C LEU A 21 -23.06 15.64 10.68
N LEU A 22 -22.92 14.49 10.02
CA LEU A 22 -23.95 13.45 10.03
C LEU A 22 -23.90 12.58 11.29
N ARG A 23 -22.79 12.55 12.03
CA ARG A 23 -22.61 11.67 13.19
C ARG A 23 -23.66 11.91 14.28
N SER A 24 -24.07 13.16 14.47
CA SER A 24 -25.05 13.56 15.49
C SER A 24 -26.51 13.41 15.07
N THR A 25 -26.79 13.30 13.76
CA THR A 25 -28.16 13.28 13.21
C THR A 25 -28.54 11.92 12.63
N LYS A 26 -27.65 11.33 11.80
CA LYS A 26 -27.84 10.05 11.11
C LYS A 26 -26.51 9.28 11.10
N PRO A 27 -26.17 8.58 12.19
CA PRO A 27 -24.89 7.87 12.31
C PRO A 27 -24.68 6.79 11.23
N GLU A 28 -25.75 6.17 10.72
CA GLU A 28 -25.68 5.23 9.59
C GLU A 28 -25.14 5.87 8.31
N LEU A 29 -25.55 7.11 8.02
CA LEU A 29 -25.08 7.84 6.85
C LEU A 29 -23.67 8.40 7.07
N SER A 30 -23.34 8.82 8.30
CA SER A 30 -21.96 9.18 8.67
C SER A 30 -21.01 8.02 8.37
N PHE A 31 -21.40 6.82 8.76
CA PHE A 31 -20.65 5.60 8.48
C PHE A 31 -20.52 5.31 6.97
N ALA A 32 -21.61 5.38 6.22
CA ALA A 32 -21.59 5.17 4.77
C ALA A 32 -20.68 6.18 4.02
N VAL A 33 -20.69 7.45 4.45
CA VAL A 33 -19.84 8.50 3.88
C VAL A 33 -18.37 8.22 4.16
N THR A 34 -18.02 7.82 5.39
CA THR A 34 -16.63 7.47 5.75
C THR A 34 -16.10 6.34 4.89
N VAL A 35 -16.84 5.22 4.77
CA VAL A 35 -16.44 4.09 3.93
C VAL A 35 -16.28 4.50 2.47
N THR A 36 -17.24 5.27 1.94
CA THR A 36 -17.19 5.72 0.54
C THR A 36 -16.00 6.65 0.28
N GLY A 37 -15.74 7.61 1.18
CA GLY A 37 -14.60 8.52 1.05
C GLY A 37 -13.26 7.80 1.10
N ILE A 38 -13.13 6.80 1.98
CA ILE A 38 -11.94 5.94 2.06
C ILE A 38 -11.75 5.14 0.76
N LEU A 39 -12.82 4.57 0.20
CA LEU A 39 -12.76 3.85 -1.08
C LEU A 39 -12.35 4.75 -2.24
N VAL A 40 -12.91 5.97 -2.32
CA VAL A 40 -12.55 6.93 -3.37
C VAL A 40 -11.07 7.31 -3.26
N ILE A 41 -10.57 7.61 -2.05
CA ILE A 41 -9.16 7.92 -1.82
C ILE A 41 -8.27 6.75 -2.29
N LEU A 42 -8.65 5.50 -2.00
CA LEU A 42 -7.88 4.34 -2.43
C LEU A 42 -7.79 4.22 -3.95
N LEU A 43 -8.88 4.46 -4.69
CA LEU A 43 -8.85 4.41 -6.15
C LEU A 43 -7.82 5.39 -6.74
N PHE A 44 -7.76 6.63 -6.21
CA PHE A 44 -6.74 7.60 -6.63
C PHE A 44 -5.31 7.15 -6.31
N VAL A 45 -5.09 6.53 -5.14
CA VAL A 45 -3.77 6.02 -4.75
C VAL A 45 -3.33 4.85 -5.64
N VAL A 46 -4.24 3.96 -6.01
CA VAL A 46 -3.96 2.83 -6.91
C VAL A 46 -3.51 3.31 -8.28
N ASP A 47 -4.15 4.33 -8.84
CA ASP A 47 -3.78 4.89 -10.14
C ASP A 47 -2.37 5.54 -10.08
N ALA A 48 -2.07 6.28 -9.01
CA ALA A 48 -0.74 6.87 -8.79
C ALA A 48 0.35 5.79 -8.64
N LEU A 49 0.05 4.68 -7.97
CA LEU A 49 0.95 3.54 -7.83
C LEU A 49 1.20 2.85 -9.18
N GLN A 50 0.18 2.64 -10.01
CA GLN A 50 0.34 2.04 -11.35
C GLN A 50 1.29 2.86 -12.24
N ASN A 51 1.13 4.19 -12.26
CA ASN A 51 2.03 5.09 -12.99
C ASN A 51 3.46 5.04 -12.46
N THR A 52 3.64 4.83 -11.17
CA THR A 52 4.98 4.71 -10.57
C THR A 52 5.61 3.36 -10.92
N PHE A 53 4.82 2.27 -10.90
CA PHE A 53 5.30 0.93 -11.24
C PHE A 53 5.69 0.76 -12.70
N SER A 54 5.03 1.44 -13.63
CA SER A 54 5.42 1.45 -15.04
C SER A 54 6.81 2.08 -15.21
N LEU A 55 7.10 3.18 -14.52
CA LEU A 55 8.42 3.82 -14.52
C LEU A 55 9.51 2.90 -13.97
N PHE A 56 9.26 2.22 -12.85
CA PHE A 56 10.22 1.25 -12.29
C PHE A 56 10.48 0.07 -13.24
N THR A 57 9.46 -0.39 -13.97
CA THR A 57 9.61 -1.47 -14.95
C THR A 57 10.44 -1.00 -16.14
N SER A 58 10.18 0.20 -16.67
CA SER A 58 11.00 0.79 -17.74
C SER A 58 12.45 1.04 -17.31
N LEU A 59 12.69 1.45 -16.06
CA LEU A 59 14.04 1.60 -15.52
C LEU A 59 14.76 0.26 -15.36
N ALA A 60 14.05 -0.79 -14.94
CA ALA A 60 14.61 -2.14 -14.83
C ALA A 60 15.07 -2.68 -16.20
N GLU A 61 14.25 -2.45 -17.24
CA GLU A 61 14.58 -2.81 -18.62
C GLU A 61 15.82 -2.07 -19.14
N LEU A 62 15.99 -0.79 -18.78
CA LEU A 62 17.15 0.02 -19.20
C LEU A 62 18.44 -0.34 -18.46
N THR A 63 18.35 -0.79 -17.21
CA THR A 63 19.52 -1.02 -16.33
C THR A 63 19.98 -2.47 -16.31
N GLY A 64 19.24 -3.39 -16.94
CA GLY A 64 19.56 -4.83 -16.95
C GLY A 64 19.36 -5.50 -15.59
N VAL A 65 18.67 -4.83 -14.65
CA VAL A 65 18.30 -5.41 -13.36
C VAL A 65 17.35 -6.58 -13.61
N GLU A 66 17.54 -7.69 -12.91
CA GLU A 66 16.64 -8.83 -13.01
C GLU A 66 15.21 -8.40 -12.66
N ASN A 67 14.33 -8.37 -13.67
CA ASN A 67 12.92 -7.96 -13.53
C ASN A 67 12.20 -8.68 -12.36
N GLY A 68 12.69 -9.85 -11.95
CA GLY A 68 12.24 -10.57 -10.76
C GLY A 68 12.40 -9.79 -9.46
N LEU A 69 13.55 -9.17 -9.21
CA LEU A 69 13.84 -8.44 -7.97
C LEU A 69 12.99 -7.17 -7.85
N VAL A 70 12.89 -6.37 -8.92
CA VAL A 70 12.04 -5.18 -8.93
C VAL A 70 10.60 -5.57 -8.66
N LYS A 71 10.09 -6.63 -9.31
CA LYS A 71 8.73 -7.13 -9.08
C LYS A 71 8.50 -7.59 -7.64
N ILE A 72 9.48 -8.21 -6.99
CA ILE A 72 9.38 -8.62 -5.57
C ILE A 72 9.33 -7.38 -4.66
N LEU A 73 10.17 -6.37 -4.90
CA LEU A 73 10.14 -5.13 -4.13
C LEU A 73 8.79 -4.43 -4.25
N LEU A 74 8.23 -4.33 -5.46
CA LEU A 74 6.90 -3.76 -5.66
C LEU A 74 5.81 -4.55 -4.92
N LYS A 75 5.89 -5.89 -4.89
CA LYS A 75 4.97 -6.72 -4.10
C LYS A 75 5.07 -6.44 -2.60
N ILE A 76 6.27 -6.30 -2.05
CA ILE A 76 6.47 -5.98 -0.63
C ILE A 76 5.82 -4.64 -0.29
N VAL A 77 6.07 -3.61 -1.10
CA VAL A 77 5.48 -2.28 -0.92
C VAL A 77 3.95 -2.33 -1.02
N GLY A 78 3.42 -3.03 -2.02
CA GLY A 78 1.97 -3.19 -2.20
C GLY A 78 1.28 -3.91 -1.03
N VAL A 79 1.89 -4.98 -0.51
CA VAL A 79 1.39 -5.69 0.67
C VAL A 79 1.32 -4.75 1.88
N GLY A 80 2.33 -3.92 2.10
CA GLY A 80 2.34 -2.93 3.18
C GLY A 80 1.16 -1.97 3.09
N TYR A 81 0.95 -1.34 1.93
CA TYR A 81 -0.15 -0.40 1.74
C TYR A 81 -1.54 -1.03 1.89
N ILE A 82 -1.77 -2.21 1.30
CA ILE A 82 -3.06 -2.90 1.40
C ILE A 82 -3.34 -3.31 2.85
N THR A 83 -2.31 -3.73 3.58
CA THR A 83 -2.41 -4.13 4.99
C THR A 83 -2.79 -2.95 5.87
N GLU A 84 -2.08 -1.82 5.76
CA GLU A 84 -2.37 -0.59 6.52
C GLU A 84 -3.78 -0.07 6.21
N PHE A 85 -4.17 -0.08 4.93
CA PHE A 85 -5.50 0.33 4.52
C PHE A 85 -6.60 -0.55 5.11
N GLY A 86 -6.46 -1.89 4.98
CA GLY A 86 -7.44 -2.83 5.52
C GLY A 86 -7.55 -2.74 7.04
N ALA A 87 -6.43 -2.57 7.74
CA ALA A 87 -6.41 -2.38 9.18
C ALA A 87 -7.05 -1.05 9.60
N GLY A 88 -6.81 0.04 8.86
CA GLY A 88 -7.46 1.34 9.06
C GLY A 88 -8.98 1.23 8.98
N ILE A 89 -9.50 0.57 7.94
CA ILE A 89 -10.94 0.31 7.81
C ILE A 89 -11.47 -0.45 9.04
N LEU A 90 -10.81 -1.54 9.43
CA LEU A 90 -11.22 -2.34 10.59
C LEU A 90 -11.23 -1.53 11.89
N ASN A 91 -10.30 -0.59 12.07
CA ASN A 91 -10.29 0.36 13.19
C ASN A 91 -11.48 1.34 13.12
N ASP A 92 -11.86 1.80 11.93
CA ASP A 92 -13.04 2.66 11.74
C ASP A 92 -14.35 1.93 12.09
N PHE A 93 -14.38 0.60 11.94
CA PHE A 93 -15.46 -0.27 12.43
C PHE A 93 -15.36 -0.61 13.94
N GLY A 94 -14.36 -0.11 14.65
CA GLY A 94 -14.09 -0.43 16.06
C GLY A 94 -13.54 -1.85 16.29
N SER A 95 -13.15 -2.55 15.24
CA SER A 95 -12.66 -3.93 15.27
C SER A 95 -11.13 -4.00 15.41
N ASN A 96 -10.58 -3.30 16.41
CA ASN A 96 -9.13 -3.12 16.57
C ASN A 96 -8.36 -4.45 16.66
N SER A 97 -8.89 -5.44 17.39
CA SER A 97 -8.22 -6.74 17.50
C SER A 97 -8.13 -7.48 16.15
N VAL A 98 -9.08 -7.27 15.24
CA VAL A 98 -9.03 -7.85 13.88
C VAL A 98 -8.03 -7.07 13.04
N ALA A 99 -8.02 -5.74 13.14
CA ALA A 99 -7.04 -4.87 12.49
C ALA A 99 -5.60 -5.31 12.83
N ASP A 100 -5.32 -5.55 14.12
CA ASP A 100 -4.02 -6.04 14.59
C ASP A 100 -3.62 -7.38 13.94
N LYS A 101 -4.57 -8.29 13.73
CA LYS A 101 -4.30 -9.58 13.05
C LYS A 101 -4.04 -9.40 11.56
N VAL A 102 -4.73 -8.46 10.91
CA VAL A 102 -4.44 -8.11 9.50
C VAL A 102 -3.04 -7.53 9.38
N VAL A 103 -2.65 -6.61 10.26
CA VAL A 103 -1.29 -6.06 10.31
C VAL A 103 -0.24 -7.14 10.52
N LEU A 104 -0.49 -8.08 11.43
CA LEU A 104 0.40 -9.22 11.67
C LEU A 104 0.55 -10.08 10.40
N ALA A 105 -0.55 -10.41 9.72
CA ALA A 105 -0.53 -11.19 8.49
C ALA A 105 0.26 -10.50 7.37
N GLY A 106 0.10 -9.18 7.21
CA GLY A 106 0.88 -8.39 6.26
C GLY A 106 2.37 -8.40 6.57
N LYS A 107 2.75 -8.22 7.85
CA LYS A 107 4.15 -8.32 8.29
C LYS A 107 4.76 -9.69 7.99
N LEU A 108 4.05 -10.78 8.27
CA LEU A 108 4.50 -12.12 7.95
C LEU A 108 4.67 -12.34 6.45
N THR A 109 3.76 -11.80 5.64
CA THR A 109 3.83 -11.86 4.18
C THR A 109 5.07 -11.11 3.65
N ILE A 110 5.38 -9.94 4.20
CA ILE A 110 6.60 -9.19 3.85
C ILE A 110 7.86 -9.99 4.19
N VAL A 111 7.90 -10.66 5.35
CA VAL A 111 9.03 -11.53 5.73
C VAL A 111 9.21 -12.68 4.72
N LEU A 112 8.12 -13.34 4.32
CA LEU A 112 8.16 -14.41 3.32
C LEU A 112 8.66 -13.91 1.95
N LEU A 113 8.19 -12.73 1.53
CA LEU A 113 8.64 -12.10 0.28
C LEU A 113 10.08 -11.61 0.31
N SER A 114 10.67 -11.48 1.50
CA SER A 114 12.07 -11.07 1.66
C SER A 114 13.06 -12.23 1.44
N VAL A 115 12.61 -13.48 1.55
CA VAL A 115 13.47 -14.67 1.37
C VAL A 115 14.15 -14.71 -0.02
N PRO A 116 13.44 -14.54 -1.15
CA PRO A 116 14.07 -14.52 -2.47
C PRO A 116 15.08 -13.38 -2.65
N VAL A 117 14.86 -12.25 -1.97
CA VAL A 117 15.81 -11.11 -2.00
C VAL A 117 17.11 -11.49 -1.31
N LEU A 118 17.03 -12.17 -0.15
CA LEU A 118 18.19 -12.69 0.56
C LEU A 118 18.94 -13.74 -0.26
N GLU A 119 18.23 -14.65 -0.93
CA GLU A 119 18.85 -15.64 -1.83
C GLU A 119 19.61 -14.97 -2.98
N GLY A 120 19.02 -13.95 -3.61
CA GLY A 120 19.66 -13.17 -4.66
C GLY A 120 20.95 -12.50 -4.17
N LEU A 121 20.91 -11.90 -2.98
CA LEU A 121 22.08 -11.29 -2.35
C LEU A 121 23.19 -12.31 -2.08
N ILE A 122 22.86 -13.46 -1.49
CA ILE A 122 23.83 -14.53 -1.18
C ILE A 122 24.48 -15.06 -2.48
N LYS A 123 23.70 -15.24 -3.55
CA LYS A 123 24.21 -15.64 -4.87
C LYS A 123 25.19 -14.61 -5.43
N MET A 124 24.85 -13.32 -5.33
CA MET A 124 25.72 -12.24 -5.79
C MET A 124 27.05 -12.23 -5.02
N ILE A 125 27.01 -12.35 -3.68
CA ILE A 125 28.21 -12.43 -2.84
C ILE A 125 29.06 -13.65 -3.24
N LYS A 126 28.46 -14.83 -3.40
CA LYS A 126 29.18 -16.03 -3.85
C LYS A 126 29.85 -15.83 -5.21
N SER A 127 29.18 -15.19 -6.15
CA SER A 127 29.74 -14.90 -7.48
C SER A 127 30.97 -14.00 -7.38
N PHE A 128 30.93 -12.94 -6.56
CA PHE A 128 32.08 -12.06 -6.35
C PHE A 128 33.25 -12.80 -5.67
N LEU A 129 32.96 -13.67 -4.70
CA LEU A 129 33.98 -14.39 -3.93
C LEU A 129 34.65 -15.51 -4.74
N GLN A 130 33.99 -16.06 -5.77
CA GLN A 130 34.59 -16.99 -6.73
C GLN A 130 35.46 -16.29 -7.79
N PHE A 131 35.32 -14.98 -7.95
CA PHE A 131 36.11 -14.15 -8.88
C PHE A 131 37.43 -13.65 -8.27
N VAL A 132 37.61 -13.77 -6.95
CA VAL A 132 38.85 -13.49 -6.20
C VAL A 132 39.58 -14.81 -5.92
#